data_AF-A0A8D0FD36-F1
#
_entry.id   AF-A0A8D0FD36-F1
#
_cell.length_a   1.000
_cell.length_b   1.000
_cell.length_c   1.000
_cell.angle_alpha   90.00
_cell.angle_beta   90.00
_cell.angle_gamma   90.00
#
_symmetry.space_group_name_H-M   'P 1'
#
loop_
_entity.id
_entity.type
_entity.pdbx_description
1 polymer ?
#
loop_
_entity_poly.entity_id
_entity_poly.type
_entity_poly.pdbx_seq_one_letter_code
_entity_poly.pdbx_strand_id
1 'polypeptide(L)'
;MTCSYAAVSLLFTHCPISCGLSNYESQIVKLRSEIEKGEAVRQSLEYELAIARKDARLKMYAVEEELIFNEKLQQKAAEAEKMFHIAQQKWKEQQQRLTSEKDDIRRTCNSEYELLLKERTKLGSVLQEQNNVLQNIRKKMKDMEVEHNGCTELLRRQANDLECSAEREERLKKELEAATMRIKKLEENIEAERAAHLESKFNSEVIQLRIRDLEGALQVEKASQAEALSDLEMIKKEFKEVEKAYEREKHNAQENLEKLNVLEKDCCSMNKQMNEKIEEKKKVIKNLSERLGNNEKTCGELHEELAMAKKHQVFLTETYENNMRELELLLDSFAMSGQRTAGTFKDKDKPLSLSVLETLRCTLTAYQNKLEDMSNELGKMKALCEKMTKELEISKEKMCALSQDLKEAQDNLADANKELNDLHTKCADRGTLIGTLKMELQNVRQCWEKEKVRATESENEIQKLTRAYQKDMEEKLTFLHSLYQHLVAGCVLIKQPEGILDRFSWSELCAILQENVDALILDLNRANEKISHLEYICKNKSDTMKELQQSQEDAFSKMAEQMKSQESCWQKQKKYLEQQYSGLLGEVHARAQVWCCQLNNYFFFLLKLLILRII
;
A
#
# COMPACT_ATOMS: atom_id res chain seq x y z
N MET A 1 -93.11 114.57 122.27
CA MET A 1 -93.93 113.90 123.31
C MET A 1 -94.16 114.88 124.46
N THR A 2 -95.35 114.85 125.08
CA THR A 2 -95.63 115.23 126.49
C THR A 2 -95.03 116.51 127.12
N CYS A 3 -95.92 117.47 127.43
CA CYS A 3 -96.08 118.12 128.76
C CYS A 3 -95.01 119.09 129.31
N SER A 4 -95.29 120.04 130.22
CA SER A 4 -96.54 120.73 130.66
C SER A 4 -96.18 121.91 131.62
N TYR A 5 -97.17 122.71 132.04
CA TYR A 5 -97.14 123.78 133.07
C TYR A 5 -96.39 125.09 132.70
N ALA A 6 -96.90 126.32 132.78
CA ALA A 6 -98.20 126.96 133.15
C ALA A 6 -98.28 127.80 134.46
N ALA A 7 -98.55 129.10 134.25
CA ALA A 7 -99.39 130.01 135.06
C ALA A 7 -98.87 130.63 136.38
N VAL A 8 -99.71 131.54 136.93
CA VAL A 8 -99.55 132.40 138.13
C VAL A 8 -98.64 133.64 137.88
N SER A 9 -99.10 134.91 137.77
CA SER A 9 -100.07 135.76 138.52
C SER A 9 -99.47 136.31 139.85
N LEU A 10 -99.72 137.54 140.36
CA LEU A 10 -100.52 138.72 139.95
C LEU A 10 -100.24 139.93 140.90
N LEU A 11 -100.93 141.06 140.68
CA LEU A 11 -101.48 142.03 141.68
C LEU A 11 -100.66 143.19 142.35
N PHE A 12 -101.43 144.27 142.64
CA PHE A 12 -101.34 145.33 143.69
C PHE A 12 -100.13 146.31 143.76
N THR A 13 -100.24 147.60 144.20
CA THR A 13 -101.21 148.73 143.96
C THR A 13 -100.74 150.04 144.64
N HIS A 14 -101.37 151.18 144.28
CA HIS A 14 -101.56 152.43 145.06
C HIS A 14 -100.39 153.41 145.36
N CYS A 15 -100.54 154.63 144.83
CA CYS A 15 -100.52 155.98 145.47
C CYS A 15 -99.55 156.37 146.63
N PRO A 16 -99.22 157.68 146.82
CA PRO A 16 -99.45 158.86 145.94
C PRO A 16 -98.25 159.86 145.82
N ILE A 17 -98.50 160.98 145.11
CA ILE A 17 -97.78 162.29 145.10
C ILE A 17 -96.62 162.49 144.06
N SER A 18 -96.80 163.57 143.28
CA SER A 18 -95.81 164.38 142.53
C SER A 18 -95.00 163.79 141.35
N CYS A 19 -95.56 163.94 140.15
CA CYS A 19 -94.93 164.56 138.95
C CYS A 19 -93.40 164.37 138.73
N GLY A 20 -93.00 163.56 137.73
CA GLY A 20 -91.62 163.61 137.19
C GLY A 20 -91.10 162.50 136.25
N LEU A 21 -91.71 161.30 136.19
CA LEU A 21 -90.97 160.08 135.77
C LEU A 21 -91.33 159.41 134.41
N SER A 22 -92.19 160.00 133.56
CA SER A 22 -92.80 159.32 132.40
C SER A 22 -91.86 158.88 131.25
N ASN A 23 -90.61 159.35 131.17
CA ASN A 23 -89.80 159.24 129.94
C ASN A 23 -88.90 157.98 129.83
N TYR A 24 -88.74 157.19 130.90
CA TYR A 24 -87.76 156.08 130.92
C TYR A 24 -88.34 154.72 130.53
N GLU A 25 -89.63 154.49 130.75
CA GLU A 25 -90.27 153.17 130.60
C GLU A 25 -90.36 152.71 129.13
N SER A 26 -90.53 153.67 128.20
CA SER A 26 -90.61 153.42 126.76
C SER A 26 -89.34 152.83 126.14
N GLN A 27 -88.16 153.10 126.72
CA GLN A 27 -86.88 152.64 126.16
C GLN A 27 -86.63 151.14 126.41
N ILE A 28 -87.12 150.60 127.52
CA ILE A 28 -86.87 149.20 127.94
C ILE A 28 -87.55 148.21 126.99
N VAL A 29 -88.78 148.51 126.55
CA VAL A 29 -89.53 147.68 125.59
C VAL A 29 -88.78 147.56 124.26
N LYS A 30 -88.16 148.66 123.81
CA LYS A 30 -87.47 148.74 122.51
C LYS A 30 -86.24 147.84 122.47
N LEU A 31 -85.47 147.76 123.56
CA LEU A 31 -84.26 146.94 123.66
C LEU A 31 -84.54 145.43 123.65
N ARG A 32 -85.70 144.98 124.16
CA ARG A 32 -86.08 143.55 124.11
C ARG A 32 -86.31 143.06 122.68
N SER A 33 -86.93 143.88 121.82
CA SER A 33 -87.21 143.53 120.42
C SER A 33 -85.94 143.36 119.56
N GLU A 34 -84.86 144.08 119.88
CA GLU A 34 -83.57 143.95 119.17
C GLU A 34 -82.90 142.60 119.49
N ILE A 35 -82.96 142.15 120.74
CA ILE A 35 -82.37 140.86 121.18
C ILE A 35 -83.05 139.68 120.48
N GLU A 36 -84.39 139.66 120.43
CA GLU A 36 -85.16 138.60 119.76
C GLU A 36 -84.81 138.46 118.27
N LYS A 37 -84.57 139.58 117.57
CA LYS A 37 -84.10 139.57 116.17
C LYS A 37 -82.68 139.02 116.06
N GLY A 38 -81.78 139.39 116.96
CA GLY A 38 -80.40 138.89 116.99
C GLY A 38 -80.33 137.38 117.16
N GLU A 39 -81.17 136.83 118.05
CA GLU A 39 -81.24 135.40 118.34
C GLU A 39 -81.70 134.58 117.12
N ALA A 40 -82.68 135.09 116.36
CA ALA A 40 -83.14 134.47 115.11
C ALA A 40 -82.07 134.47 114.01
N VAL A 41 -81.30 135.56 113.87
CA VAL A 41 -80.17 135.64 112.91
C VAL A 41 -79.07 134.63 113.26
N ARG A 42 -78.76 134.46 114.54
CA ARG A 42 -77.77 133.45 115.00
C ARG A 42 -78.16 132.04 114.57
N GLN A 43 -79.42 131.65 114.78
CA GLN A 43 -79.91 130.31 114.40
C GLN A 43 -79.88 130.09 112.88
N SER A 44 -80.18 131.12 112.08
CA SER A 44 -80.09 131.04 110.61
C SER A 44 -78.65 130.76 110.14
N LEU A 45 -77.67 131.47 110.71
CA LEU A 45 -76.25 131.31 110.36
C LEU A 45 -75.68 129.95 110.81
N GLU A 46 -76.13 129.42 111.95
CA GLU A 46 -75.76 128.07 112.40
C GLU A 46 -76.27 126.97 111.46
N TYR A 47 -77.46 127.14 110.88
CA TYR A 47 -78.02 126.23 109.87
C TYR A 47 -77.26 126.28 108.54
N GLU A 48 -76.94 127.47 108.02
CA GLU A 48 -76.13 127.62 106.81
C GLU A 48 -74.72 127.03 106.97
N LEU A 49 -74.08 127.23 108.12
CA LEU A 49 -72.80 126.60 108.45
C LEU A 49 -72.87 125.07 108.49
N ALA A 50 -73.99 124.50 108.93
CA ALA A 50 -74.20 123.05 108.93
C ALA A 50 -74.31 122.50 107.49
N ILE A 51 -75.01 123.20 106.60
CA ILE A 51 -75.10 122.85 105.16
C ILE A 51 -73.74 122.96 104.48
N ALA A 52 -73.03 124.09 104.63
CA ALA A 52 -71.71 124.28 104.02
C ALA A 52 -70.71 123.20 104.46
N ARG A 53 -70.75 122.79 105.74
CA ARG A 53 -69.95 121.69 106.29
C ARG A 53 -70.38 120.29 105.83
N LYS A 54 -71.56 120.13 105.22
CA LYS A 54 -71.99 118.87 104.57
C LYS A 54 -71.48 118.82 103.13
N ASP A 55 -71.71 119.87 102.37
CA ASP A 55 -71.32 119.98 100.96
C ASP A 55 -69.80 119.92 100.78
N ALA A 56 -69.02 120.55 101.66
CA ALA A 56 -67.56 120.46 101.64
C ALA A 56 -67.05 119.01 101.79
N ARG A 57 -67.72 118.18 102.60
CA ARG A 57 -67.35 116.77 102.79
C ARG A 57 -67.80 115.88 101.64
N LEU A 58 -68.96 116.15 101.03
CA LEU A 58 -69.37 115.46 99.80
C LEU A 58 -68.41 115.74 98.63
N LYS A 59 -67.91 116.98 98.52
CA LYS A 59 -66.90 117.36 97.51
C LYS A 59 -65.54 116.69 97.75
N MET A 60 -65.12 116.50 99.01
CA MET A 60 -63.91 115.71 99.31
C MET A 60 -64.04 114.27 98.82
N TYR A 61 -65.12 113.56 99.19
CA TYR A 61 -65.28 112.15 98.79
C TYR A 61 -65.32 111.96 97.28
N ALA A 62 -65.95 112.87 96.52
CA ALA A 62 -65.94 112.82 95.06
C ALA A 62 -64.52 112.94 94.48
N VAL A 63 -63.69 113.83 95.03
CA VAL A 63 -62.28 113.98 94.61
C VAL A 63 -61.42 112.77 95.03
N GLU A 64 -61.69 112.16 96.18
CA GLU A 64 -61.01 110.92 96.60
C GLU A 64 -61.39 109.73 95.70
N GLU A 65 -62.65 109.58 95.30
CA GLU A 65 -63.07 108.53 94.34
C GLU A 65 -62.46 108.77 92.95
N GLU A 66 -62.42 110.02 92.44
CA GLU A 66 -61.77 110.34 91.17
C GLU A 66 -60.26 110.05 91.20
N LEU A 67 -59.56 110.39 92.29
CA LEU A 67 -58.14 110.09 92.47
C LEU A 67 -57.87 108.57 92.46
N ILE A 68 -58.59 107.80 93.28
CA ILE A 68 -58.44 106.34 93.37
C ILE A 68 -58.77 105.67 92.03
N PHE A 69 -59.77 106.16 91.29
CA PHE A 69 -60.10 105.67 89.96
C PHE A 69 -59.00 105.98 88.93
N ASN A 70 -58.40 107.17 88.99
CA ASN A 70 -57.33 107.60 88.09
C ASN A 70 -56.02 106.82 88.34
N GLU A 71 -55.61 106.62 89.59
CA GLU A 71 -54.45 105.75 89.94
C GLU A 71 -54.65 104.33 89.40
N LYS A 72 -55.86 103.78 89.56
CA LYS A 72 -56.21 102.43 89.09
C LYS A 72 -56.26 102.32 87.56
N LEU A 73 -56.57 103.41 86.85
CA LEU A 73 -56.42 103.51 85.40
C LEU A 73 -54.96 103.60 84.97
N GLN A 74 -54.14 104.42 85.64
CA GLN A 74 -52.70 104.52 85.37
C GLN A 74 -51.99 103.18 85.60
N GLN A 75 -52.30 102.45 86.68
CA GLN A 75 -51.74 101.12 86.91
C GLN A 75 -52.11 100.16 85.77
N LYS A 76 -53.39 100.11 85.36
CA LYS A 76 -53.84 99.26 84.24
C LYS A 76 -53.20 99.64 82.90
N ALA A 77 -52.98 100.94 82.65
CA ALA A 77 -52.26 101.40 81.47
C ALA A 77 -50.82 100.90 81.47
N ALA A 78 -50.09 101.06 82.59
CA ALA A 78 -48.72 100.58 82.74
C ALA A 78 -48.60 99.04 82.68
N GLU A 79 -49.60 98.29 83.15
CA GLU A 79 -49.67 96.83 83.01
C GLU A 79 -49.92 96.40 81.56
N ALA A 80 -50.84 97.06 80.86
CA ALA A 80 -51.10 96.82 79.44
C ALA A 80 -49.89 97.17 78.55
N GLU A 81 -49.19 98.27 78.84
CA GLU A 81 -47.98 98.70 78.14
C GLU A 81 -46.81 97.73 78.36
N LYS A 82 -46.62 97.23 79.58
CA LYS A 82 -45.67 96.13 79.87
C LYS A 82 -46.02 94.85 79.09
N MET A 83 -47.29 94.45 79.05
CA MET A 83 -47.72 93.29 78.27
C MET A 83 -47.51 93.50 76.76
N PHE A 84 -47.78 94.70 76.24
CA PHE A 84 -47.52 95.06 74.85
C PHE A 84 -46.02 94.99 74.50
N HIS A 85 -45.14 95.53 75.35
CA HIS A 85 -43.69 95.42 75.16
C HIS A 85 -43.20 93.96 75.18
N ILE A 86 -43.69 93.13 76.12
CA ILE A 86 -43.35 91.70 76.17
C ILE A 86 -43.84 90.96 74.92
N ALA A 87 -45.06 91.25 74.44
CA ALA A 87 -45.60 90.67 73.21
C ALA A 87 -44.80 91.12 71.97
N GLN A 88 -44.46 92.40 71.88
CA GLN A 88 -43.65 92.97 70.80
C GLN A 88 -42.24 92.37 70.79
N GLN A 89 -41.62 92.16 71.95
CA GLN A 89 -40.32 91.51 72.06
C GLN A 89 -40.40 90.04 71.59
N LYS A 90 -41.35 89.26 72.12
CA LYS A 90 -41.54 87.85 71.71
C LYS A 90 -41.84 87.71 70.22
N TRP A 91 -42.56 88.66 69.63
CA TRP A 91 -42.80 88.70 68.18
C TRP A 91 -41.49 88.96 67.40
N LYS A 92 -40.66 89.92 67.81
CA LYS A 92 -39.33 90.17 67.22
C LYS A 92 -38.43 88.94 67.32
N GLU A 93 -38.36 88.31 68.50
CA GLU A 93 -37.61 87.07 68.74
C GLU A 93 -38.07 85.93 67.83
N GLN A 94 -39.39 85.73 67.69
CA GLN A 94 -39.94 84.69 66.82
C GLN A 94 -39.65 84.98 65.33
N GLN A 95 -39.78 86.24 64.90
CA GLN A 95 -39.46 86.66 63.54
C GLN A 95 -37.97 86.45 63.22
N GLN A 96 -37.08 86.68 64.19
CA GLN A 96 -35.64 86.44 64.06
C GLN A 96 -35.32 84.92 64.03
N ARG A 97 -35.98 84.10 64.85
CA ARG A 97 -35.85 82.62 64.79
C ARG A 97 -36.29 82.07 63.43
N LEU A 98 -37.46 82.45 62.93
CA LEU A 98 -37.93 82.03 61.60
C LEU A 98 -37.02 82.52 60.47
N THR A 99 -36.38 83.68 60.63
CA THR A 99 -35.42 84.19 59.64
C THR A 99 -34.13 83.37 59.64
N SER A 100 -33.58 83.01 60.81
CA SER A 100 -32.40 82.15 60.91
C SER A 100 -32.69 80.72 60.44
N GLU A 101 -33.84 80.14 60.80
CA GLU A 101 -34.26 78.81 60.34
C GLU A 101 -34.38 78.72 58.81
N LYS A 102 -35.03 79.71 58.18
CA LYS A 102 -35.12 79.83 56.70
C LYS A 102 -33.74 80.00 56.04
N ASP A 103 -32.82 80.69 56.70
CA ASP A 103 -31.48 80.92 56.20
C ASP A 103 -30.60 79.67 56.35
N ASP A 104 -30.78 78.90 57.41
CA ASP A 104 -30.12 77.62 57.65
C ASP A 104 -30.60 76.54 56.67
N ILE A 105 -31.92 76.42 56.46
CA ILE A 105 -32.50 75.55 55.41
C ILE A 105 -31.94 75.93 54.04
N ARG A 106 -31.86 77.23 53.70
CA ARG A 106 -31.26 77.69 52.43
C ARG A 106 -29.79 77.31 52.30
N ARG A 107 -29.00 77.38 53.37
CA ARG A 107 -27.59 76.94 53.37
C ARG A 107 -27.49 75.44 53.14
N THR A 108 -28.29 74.63 53.82
CA THR A 108 -28.31 73.17 53.68
C THR A 108 -28.69 72.73 52.27
N CYS A 109 -29.84 73.17 51.75
CA CYS A 109 -30.30 72.79 50.41
C CYS A 109 -29.33 73.23 49.30
N ASN A 110 -28.68 74.40 49.43
CA ASN A 110 -27.65 74.83 48.50
C ASN A 110 -26.41 73.91 48.55
N SER A 111 -26.02 73.43 49.73
CA SER A 111 -24.88 72.52 49.87
C SER A 111 -25.16 71.12 49.31
N GLU A 112 -26.39 70.61 49.47
CA GLU A 112 -26.85 69.35 48.87
C GLU A 112 -26.92 69.45 47.35
N TYR A 113 -27.49 70.54 46.81
CA TYR A 113 -27.52 70.81 45.38
C TYR A 113 -26.10 70.86 44.77
N GLU A 114 -25.15 71.51 45.45
CA GLU A 114 -23.75 71.58 45.05
C GLU A 114 -23.02 70.22 45.08
N LEU A 115 -23.43 69.30 45.97
CA LEU A 115 -22.92 67.93 45.98
C LEU A 115 -23.50 67.12 44.81
N LEU A 116 -24.82 67.14 44.64
CA LEU A 116 -25.52 66.47 43.53
C LEU A 116 -25.03 66.97 42.16
N LEU A 117 -24.73 68.27 42.03
CA LEU A 117 -24.15 68.85 40.82
C LEU A 117 -22.75 68.27 40.50
N LYS A 118 -21.92 68.05 41.53
CA LYS A 118 -20.57 67.45 41.41
C LYS A 118 -20.62 65.95 41.14
N GLU A 119 -21.63 65.25 41.64
CA GLU A 119 -21.85 63.83 41.31
C GLU A 119 -22.36 63.68 39.88
N ARG A 120 -23.31 64.53 39.45
CA ARG A 120 -23.82 64.57 38.07
C ARG A 120 -22.70 64.81 37.04
N THR A 121 -21.76 65.72 37.31
CA THR A 121 -20.64 65.97 36.39
C THR A 121 -19.64 64.81 36.35
N LYS A 122 -19.31 64.19 37.49
CA LYS A 122 -18.48 62.97 37.55
C LYS A 122 -19.11 61.81 36.76
N LEU A 123 -20.40 61.55 36.96
CA LEU A 123 -21.14 60.52 36.22
C LEU A 123 -21.17 60.82 34.72
N GLY A 124 -21.33 62.09 34.34
CA GLY A 124 -21.22 62.54 32.95
C GLY A 124 -19.86 62.21 32.31
N SER A 125 -18.74 62.50 33.01
CA SER A 125 -17.40 62.17 32.49
C SER A 125 -17.18 60.66 32.37
N VAL A 126 -17.63 59.85 33.34
CA VAL A 126 -17.51 58.39 33.30
C VAL A 126 -18.33 57.80 32.14
N LEU A 127 -19.55 58.29 31.91
CA LEU A 127 -20.38 57.86 30.78
C LEU A 127 -19.74 58.23 29.42
N GLN A 128 -19.14 59.41 29.32
CA GLN A 128 -18.43 59.83 28.10
C GLN A 128 -17.21 58.94 27.82
N GLU A 129 -16.42 58.61 28.85
CA GLU A 129 -15.26 57.74 28.70
C GLU A 129 -15.65 56.29 28.35
N GLN A 130 -16.67 55.74 29.00
CA GLN A 130 -17.22 54.42 28.65
C GLN A 130 -17.75 54.37 27.21
N ASN A 131 -18.42 55.44 26.73
CA ASN A 131 -18.83 55.53 25.34
C ASN A 131 -17.62 55.55 24.37
N ASN A 132 -16.54 56.26 24.71
CA ASN A 132 -15.32 56.28 23.90
C ASN A 132 -14.66 54.89 23.83
N VAL A 133 -14.61 54.16 24.95
CA VAL A 133 -14.12 52.78 25.02
C VAL A 133 -14.98 51.85 24.15
N LEU A 134 -16.32 51.95 24.23
CA LEU A 134 -17.24 51.17 23.40
C LEU A 134 -17.09 51.48 21.89
N GLN A 135 -16.84 52.73 21.51
CA GLN A 135 -16.55 53.09 20.12
C GLN A 135 -15.22 52.50 19.62
N ASN A 136 -14.17 52.50 20.46
CA ASN A 136 -12.88 51.88 20.14
C ASN A 136 -13.01 50.37 19.96
N ILE A 137 -13.70 49.68 20.88
CA ILE A 137 -14.00 48.24 20.77
C ILE A 137 -14.79 47.92 19.50
N ARG A 138 -15.84 48.70 19.19
CA ARG A 138 -16.62 48.54 17.94
C ARG A 138 -15.78 48.76 16.69
N LYS A 139 -14.76 49.62 16.72
CA LYS A 139 -13.83 49.76 15.59
C LYS A 139 -12.96 48.52 15.45
N LYS A 140 -12.25 48.12 16.50
CA LYS A 140 -11.38 46.92 16.51
C LYS A 140 -12.11 45.65 16.07
N MET A 141 -13.38 45.49 16.49
CA MET A 141 -14.23 44.38 16.09
C MET A 141 -14.46 44.33 14.56
N LYS A 142 -14.69 45.49 13.91
CA LYS A 142 -14.84 45.58 12.46
C LYS A 142 -13.52 45.37 11.72
N ASP A 143 -12.44 45.95 12.24
CA ASP A 143 -11.10 45.81 11.66
C ASP A 143 -10.71 44.31 11.64
N MET A 144 -10.94 43.60 12.77
CA MET A 144 -10.75 42.15 12.91
C MET A 144 -11.70 41.30 12.04
N GLU A 145 -12.97 41.71 11.88
CA GLU A 145 -13.93 41.04 11.00
C GLU A 145 -13.49 41.08 9.53
N VAL A 146 -12.91 42.21 9.08
CA VAL A 146 -12.34 42.34 7.74
C VAL A 146 -11.10 41.44 7.56
N GLU A 147 -10.19 41.41 8.53
CA GLU A 147 -9.01 40.53 8.50
C GLU A 147 -9.41 39.05 8.47
N HIS A 148 -10.34 38.62 9.34
CA HIS A 148 -10.86 37.25 9.38
C HIS A 148 -11.49 36.83 8.03
N ASN A 149 -12.26 37.72 7.40
CA ASN A 149 -12.83 37.47 6.08
C ASN A 149 -11.74 37.33 5.00
N GLY A 150 -10.69 38.16 5.05
CA GLY A 150 -9.52 38.04 4.16
C GLY A 150 -8.79 36.70 4.32
N CYS A 151 -8.54 36.25 5.56
CA CYS A 151 -7.96 34.93 5.84
C CYS A 151 -8.87 33.79 5.33
N THR A 152 -10.18 33.91 5.54
CA THR A 152 -11.18 32.93 5.06
C THR A 152 -11.18 32.79 3.54
N GLU A 153 -11.01 33.90 2.79
CA GLU A 153 -10.86 33.82 1.34
C GLU A 153 -9.51 33.24 0.90
N LEU A 154 -8.42 33.55 1.60
CA LEU A 154 -7.09 33.01 1.28
C LEU A 154 -7.08 31.48 1.43
N LEU A 155 -7.61 30.95 2.53
CA LEU A 155 -7.78 29.52 2.76
C LEU A 155 -8.66 28.87 1.69
N ARG A 156 -9.74 29.55 1.26
CA ARG A 156 -10.60 29.06 0.17
C ARG A 156 -9.86 28.99 -1.17
N ARG A 157 -9.01 29.96 -1.50
CA ARG A 157 -8.16 29.92 -2.70
C ARG A 157 -7.18 28.76 -2.64
N GLN A 158 -6.46 28.61 -1.52
CA GLN A 158 -5.52 27.51 -1.30
C GLN A 158 -6.18 26.12 -1.37
N ALA A 159 -7.39 25.95 -0.83
CA ALA A 159 -8.13 24.70 -0.94
C ALA A 159 -8.46 24.34 -2.39
N ASN A 160 -8.94 25.32 -3.18
CA ASN A 160 -9.24 25.14 -4.60
C ASN A 160 -7.98 24.85 -5.44
N ASP A 161 -6.85 25.53 -5.15
CA ASP A 161 -5.57 25.29 -5.81
C ASP A 161 -5.04 23.88 -5.52
N LEU A 162 -5.19 23.39 -4.28
CA LEU A 162 -4.85 22.03 -3.88
C LEU A 162 -5.74 21.00 -4.59
N GLU A 163 -7.06 21.20 -4.65
CA GLU A 163 -7.99 20.34 -5.40
C GLU A 163 -7.61 20.25 -6.89
N CYS A 164 -7.34 21.39 -7.53
CA CYS A 164 -6.88 21.47 -8.92
C CYS A 164 -5.48 20.84 -9.12
N SER A 165 -4.65 20.75 -8.07
CA SER A 165 -3.37 20.03 -8.10
C SER A 165 -3.58 18.50 -8.03
N ALA A 166 -4.44 18.03 -7.13
CA ALA A 166 -4.76 16.61 -6.95
C ALA A 166 -5.43 16.01 -8.19
N GLU A 167 -6.36 16.74 -8.84
CA GLU A 167 -6.90 16.30 -10.13
C GLU A 167 -5.82 16.14 -11.21
N ARG A 168 -4.82 17.04 -11.22
CA ARG A 168 -3.73 17.01 -12.22
C ARG A 168 -2.80 15.84 -11.97
N GLU A 169 -2.48 15.54 -10.71
CA GLU A 169 -1.73 14.35 -10.32
C GLU A 169 -2.45 13.07 -10.72
N GLU A 170 -3.74 12.94 -10.41
CA GLU A 170 -4.54 11.76 -10.75
C GLU A 170 -4.71 11.56 -12.28
N ARG A 171 -4.75 12.65 -13.07
CA ARG A 171 -4.66 12.57 -14.54
C ARG A 171 -3.29 12.05 -15.01
N LEU A 172 -2.19 12.64 -14.52
CA LEU A 172 -0.82 12.24 -14.87
C LEU A 172 -0.50 10.79 -14.46
N LYS A 173 -1.03 10.34 -13.33
CA LYS A 173 -0.92 8.96 -12.85
C LYS A 173 -1.60 7.97 -13.81
N LYS A 174 -2.83 8.26 -14.26
CA LYS A 174 -3.51 7.46 -15.29
C LYS A 174 -2.77 7.44 -16.63
N GLU A 175 -2.15 8.55 -17.02
CA GLU A 175 -1.30 8.61 -18.22
C GLU A 175 -0.02 7.76 -18.06
N LEU A 176 0.61 7.78 -16.88
CA LEU A 176 1.77 6.96 -16.53
C LEU A 176 1.45 5.45 -16.50
N GLU A 177 0.34 5.06 -15.89
CA GLU A 177 -0.16 3.68 -15.88
C GLU A 177 -0.43 3.20 -17.33
N ALA A 178 -1.09 4.03 -18.14
CA ALA A 178 -1.34 3.74 -19.55
C ALA A 178 -0.06 3.71 -20.42
N ALA A 179 0.98 4.46 -20.06
CA ALA A 179 2.29 4.39 -20.71
C ALA A 179 3.05 3.12 -20.30
N THR A 180 3.01 2.75 -19.02
CA THR A 180 3.61 1.51 -18.50
C THR A 180 2.98 0.26 -19.15
N MET A 181 1.65 0.26 -19.31
CA MET A 181 0.92 -0.78 -20.07
C MET A 181 1.38 -0.88 -21.53
N ARG A 182 1.64 0.27 -22.19
CA ARG A 182 2.17 0.30 -23.56
C ARG A 182 3.60 -0.22 -23.66
N ILE A 183 4.46 0.10 -22.68
CA ILE A 183 5.84 -0.41 -22.61
C ILE A 183 5.84 -1.94 -22.49
N LYS A 184 5.10 -2.51 -21.53
CA LYS A 184 5.00 -3.98 -21.35
C LYS A 184 4.57 -4.70 -22.63
N LYS A 185 3.55 -4.18 -23.31
CA LYS A 185 3.10 -4.77 -24.59
C LYS A 185 4.16 -4.70 -25.71
N LEU A 186 5.00 -3.67 -25.71
CA LEU A 186 6.12 -3.58 -26.66
C LEU A 186 7.25 -4.55 -26.28
N GLU A 187 7.53 -4.74 -24.99
CA GLU A 187 8.48 -5.74 -24.49
C GLU A 187 8.03 -7.18 -24.83
N GLU A 188 6.75 -7.49 -24.61
CA GLU A 188 6.11 -8.75 -25.00
C GLU A 188 6.20 -9.01 -26.52
N ASN A 189 5.90 -8.00 -27.34
CA ASN A 189 6.03 -8.10 -28.81
C ASN A 189 7.49 -8.34 -29.24
N ILE A 190 8.46 -7.61 -28.65
CA ILE A 190 9.88 -7.74 -28.98
C ILE A 190 10.41 -9.12 -28.61
N GLU A 191 9.98 -9.71 -27.49
CA GLU A 191 10.38 -11.07 -27.11
C GLU A 191 9.72 -12.14 -27.99
N ALA A 192 8.48 -11.92 -28.43
CA ALA A 192 7.84 -12.77 -29.44
C ALA A 192 8.56 -12.72 -30.80
N GLU A 193 8.99 -11.53 -31.25
CA GLU A 193 9.80 -11.37 -32.47
C GLU A 193 11.18 -12.05 -32.34
N ARG A 194 11.84 -11.95 -31.17
CA ARG A 194 13.09 -12.66 -30.88
C ARG A 194 12.92 -14.18 -30.94
N ALA A 195 11.85 -14.70 -30.34
CA ALA A 195 11.54 -16.13 -30.38
C ALA A 195 11.30 -16.63 -31.82
N ALA A 196 10.46 -15.92 -32.59
CA ALA A 196 10.19 -16.24 -33.99
C ALA A 196 11.45 -16.14 -34.88
N HIS A 197 12.33 -15.15 -34.62
CA HIS A 197 13.62 -15.04 -35.32
C HIS A 197 14.57 -16.20 -34.98
N LEU A 198 14.64 -16.63 -33.71
CA LEU A 198 15.45 -17.79 -33.30
C LEU A 198 14.93 -19.09 -33.92
N GLU A 199 13.62 -19.30 -33.95
CA GLU A 199 12.99 -20.44 -34.62
C GLU A 199 13.27 -20.42 -36.14
N SER A 200 13.06 -19.29 -36.81
CA SER A 200 13.36 -19.09 -38.23
C SER A 200 14.84 -19.36 -38.55
N LYS A 201 15.76 -18.88 -37.69
CA LYS A 201 17.19 -19.14 -37.82
C LYS A 201 17.50 -20.64 -37.68
N PHE A 202 16.96 -21.32 -36.66
CA PHE A 202 17.18 -22.75 -36.45
C PHE A 202 16.65 -23.58 -37.62
N ASN A 203 15.46 -23.25 -38.12
CA ASN A 203 14.88 -23.89 -39.31
C ASN A 203 15.75 -23.65 -40.56
N SER A 204 16.37 -22.48 -40.72
CA SER A 204 17.34 -22.22 -41.79
C SER A 204 18.62 -23.06 -41.64
N GLU A 205 19.17 -23.20 -40.43
CA GLU A 205 20.34 -24.04 -40.15
C GLU A 205 20.05 -25.53 -40.45
N VAL A 206 18.86 -26.03 -40.08
CA VAL A 206 18.39 -27.38 -40.41
C VAL A 206 18.26 -27.59 -41.94
N ILE A 207 17.71 -26.61 -42.66
CA ILE A 207 17.62 -26.67 -44.14
C ILE A 207 19.01 -26.66 -44.77
N GLN A 208 19.95 -25.84 -44.29
CA GLN A 208 21.33 -25.79 -44.79
C GLN A 208 22.09 -27.11 -44.56
N LEU A 209 21.91 -27.74 -43.40
CA LEU A 209 22.43 -29.09 -43.14
C LEU A 209 21.83 -30.10 -44.13
N ARG A 210 20.51 -30.07 -44.33
CA ARG A 210 19.83 -31.00 -45.24
C ARG A 210 20.25 -30.82 -46.71
N ILE A 211 20.52 -29.58 -47.14
CA ILE A 211 21.10 -29.31 -48.47
C ILE A 211 22.48 -29.95 -48.58
N ARG A 212 23.36 -29.76 -47.58
CA ARG A 212 24.71 -30.34 -47.56
C ARG A 212 24.70 -31.88 -47.60
N ASP A 213 23.77 -32.52 -46.89
CA ASP A 213 23.59 -33.99 -46.93
C ASP A 213 23.22 -34.46 -48.34
N LEU A 214 22.28 -33.75 -49.00
CA LEU A 214 21.82 -34.07 -50.35
C LEU A 214 22.90 -33.80 -51.41
N GLU A 215 23.69 -32.73 -51.25
CA GLU A 215 24.87 -32.45 -52.08
C GLU A 215 25.91 -33.56 -51.93
N GLY A 216 26.22 -33.98 -50.69
CA GLY A 216 27.13 -35.09 -50.41
C GLY A 216 26.67 -36.40 -51.06
N ALA A 217 25.41 -36.76 -50.86
CA ALA A 217 24.80 -37.94 -51.51
C ALA A 217 24.86 -37.86 -53.04
N LEU A 218 24.59 -36.67 -53.62
CA LEU A 218 24.67 -36.46 -55.08
C LEU A 218 26.10 -36.60 -55.62
N GLN A 219 27.14 -36.23 -54.88
CA GLN A 219 28.52 -36.45 -55.33
C GLN A 219 28.92 -37.94 -55.23
N VAL A 220 28.45 -38.67 -54.21
CA VAL A 220 28.63 -40.13 -54.10
C VAL A 220 27.92 -40.84 -55.25
N GLU A 221 26.67 -40.46 -55.57
CA GLU A 221 25.92 -41.03 -56.68
C GLU A 221 26.60 -40.77 -58.04
N LYS A 222 27.15 -39.56 -58.25
CA LYS A 222 27.95 -39.24 -59.45
C LYS A 222 29.23 -40.06 -59.56
N ALA A 223 29.92 -40.32 -58.44
CA ALA A 223 31.10 -41.16 -58.42
C ALA A 223 30.76 -42.62 -58.77
N SER A 224 29.72 -43.17 -58.13
CA SER A 224 29.13 -44.49 -58.43
C SER A 224 28.71 -44.61 -59.91
N GLN A 225 28.04 -43.60 -60.45
CA GLN A 225 27.66 -43.55 -61.86
C GLN A 225 28.88 -43.50 -62.79
N ALA A 226 29.93 -42.77 -62.45
CA ALA A 226 31.16 -42.70 -63.26
C ALA A 226 31.94 -44.03 -63.25
N GLU A 227 31.97 -44.72 -62.11
CA GLU A 227 32.52 -46.07 -61.96
C GLU A 227 31.73 -47.08 -62.80
N ALA A 228 30.40 -47.12 -62.67
CA ALA A 228 29.53 -47.99 -63.46
C ALA A 228 29.60 -47.72 -64.97
N LEU A 229 29.83 -46.47 -65.40
CA LEU A 229 30.06 -46.11 -66.81
C LEU A 229 31.44 -46.56 -67.31
N SER A 230 32.47 -46.53 -66.46
CA SER A 230 33.80 -47.08 -66.76
C SER A 230 33.74 -48.59 -66.96
N ASP A 231 33.08 -49.30 -66.04
CA ASP A 231 32.86 -50.75 -66.11
C ASP A 231 32.05 -51.14 -67.36
N LEU A 232 31.02 -50.35 -67.70
CA LEU A 232 30.22 -50.58 -68.90
C LEU A 232 31.03 -50.42 -70.20
N GLU A 233 31.93 -49.43 -70.32
CA GLU A 233 32.80 -49.34 -71.51
C GLU A 233 33.89 -50.44 -71.51
N MET A 234 34.36 -50.90 -70.34
CA MET A 234 35.25 -52.07 -70.23
C MET A 234 34.55 -53.34 -70.73
N ILE A 235 33.36 -53.67 -70.22
CA ILE A 235 32.54 -54.80 -70.68
C ILE A 235 32.24 -54.68 -72.19
N LYS A 236 31.91 -53.48 -72.67
CA LYS A 236 31.68 -53.19 -74.09
C LYS A 236 32.96 -53.29 -74.95
N LYS A 237 34.15 -53.13 -74.38
CA LYS A 237 35.44 -53.42 -75.04
C LYS A 237 35.68 -54.92 -75.11
N GLU A 238 35.42 -55.66 -74.04
CA GLU A 238 35.50 -57.13 -74.01
C GLU A 238 34.53 -57.77 -75.02
N PHE A 239 33.28 -57.30 -75.10
CA PHE A 239 32.33 -57.75 -76.13
C PHE A 239 32.85 -57.52 -77.56
N LYS A 240 33.48 -56.37 -77.86
CA LYS A 240 34.12 -56.13 -79.18
C LYS A 240 35.32 -57.05 -79.43
N GLU A 241 36.01 -57.52 -78.39
CA GLU A 241 37.14 -58.46 -78.52
C GLU A 241 36.65 -59.90 -78.70
N VAL A 242 35.56 -60.28 -78.03
CA VAL A 242 34.82 -61.54 -78.25
C VAL A 242 34.20 -61.58 -79.65
N GLU A 243 33.57 -60.50 -80.11
CA GLU A 243 33.01 -60.38 -81.46
C GLU A 243 34.09 -60.54 -82.55
N LYS A 244 35.27 -59.92 -82.36
CA LYS A 244 36.45 -60.14 -83.22
C LYS A 244 37.03 -61.55 -83.12
N ALA A 245 36.86 -62.26 -82.00
CA ALA A 245 37.24 -63.67 -81.91
C ALA A 245 36.24 -64.56 -82.65
N TYR A 246 34.95 -64.29 -82.49
CA TYR A 246 33.86 -64.99 -83.16
C TYR A 246 33.92 -64.85 -84.69
N GLU A 247 34.07 -63.63 -85.24
CA GLU A 247 34.17 -63.43 -86.70
C GLU A 247 35.45 -64.03 -87.29
N ARG A 248 36.56 -64.08 -86.54
CA ARG A 248 37.75 -64.85 -86.93
C ARG A 248 37.46 -66.35 -86.97
N GLU A 249 36.85 -66.91 -85.94
CA GLU A 249 36.58 -68.35 -85.89
C GLU A 249 35.52 -68.80 -86.90
N LYS A 250 34.54 -67.95 -87.19
CA LYS A 250 33.59 -68.09 -88.30
C LYS A 250 34.30 -68.09 -89.67
N HIS A 251 35.33 -67.25 -89.86
CA HIS A 251 36.15 -67.28 -91.07
C HIS A 251 37.03 -68.54 -91.14
N ASN A 252 37.66 -68.95 -90.03
CA ASN A 252 38.40 -70.21 -89.93
C ASN A 252 37.51 -71.42 -90.27
N ALA A 253 36.28 -71.45 -89.74
CA ALA A 253 35.31 -72.50 -89.99
C ALA A 253 34.88 -72.55 -91.47
N GLN A 254 34.68 -71.40 -92.11
CA GLN A 254 34.39 -71.30 -93.54
C GLN A 254 35.58 -71.80 -94.39
N GLU A 255 36.82 -71.38 -94.07
CA GLU A 255 38.02 -71.83 -94.76
C GLU A 255 38.25 -73.35 -94.59
N ASN A 256 37.96 -73.88 -93.40
CA ASN A 256 38.01 -75.32 -93.12
C ASN A 256 36.90 -76.10 -93.85
N LEU A 257 35.71 -75.54 -93.99
CA LEU A 257 34.63 -76.10 -94.81
C LEU A 257 35.02 -76.12 -96.29
N GLU A 258 35.67 -75.08 -96.80
CA GLU A 258 36.18 -75.03 -98.18
C GLU A 258 37.29 -76.07 -98.42
N LYS A 259 38.26 -76.19 -97.49
CA LYS A 259 39.27 -77.27 -97.50
C LYS A 259 38.64 -78.67 -97.49
N LEU A 260 37.61 -78.88 -96.66
CA LEU A 260 36.88 -80.14 -96.59
C LEU A 260 36.16 -80.46 -97.91
N ASN A 261 35.52 -79.46 -98.53
CA ASN A 261 34.88 -79.59 -99.84
C ASN A 261 35.87 -79.93 -100.97
N VAL A 262 37.13 -79.48 -100.88
CA VAL A 262 38.19 -79.89 -101.82
C VAL A 262 38.59 -81.34 -101.57
N LEU A 263 38.87 -81.72 -100.32
CA LEU A 263 39.23 -83.09 -99.95
C LEU A 263 38.12 -84.11 -100.29
N GLU A 264 36.85 -83.74 -100.15
CA GLU A 264 35.71 -84.57 -100.55
C GLU A 264 35.66 -84.79 -102.07
N LYS A 265 35.91 -83.73 -102.87
CA LYS A 265 35.99 -83.82 -104.33
C LYS A 265 37.16 -84.68 -104.77
N ASP A 266 38.32 -84.54 -104.15
CA ASP A 266 39.52 -85.34 -104.43
C ASP A 266 39.31 -86.80 -104.05
N CYS A 267 38.69 -87.07 -102.89
CA CYS A 267 38.29 -88.41 -102.48
C CYS A 267 37.29 -89.03 -103.48
N CYS A 268 36.27 -88.28 -103.92
CA CYS A 268 35.33 -88.72 -104.94
C CYS A 268 36.00 -88.97 -106.31
N SER A 269 36.97 -88.15 -106.69
CA SER A 269 37.76 -88.29 -107.92
C SER A 269 38.62 -89.55 -107.88
N MET A 270 39.34 -89.76 -106.78
CA MET A 270 40.18 -90.94 -106.56
C MET A 270 39.34 -92.22 -106.46
N ASN A 271 38.15 -92.17 -105.84
CA ASN A 271 37.21 -93.29 -105.78
C ASN A 271 36.63 -93.63 -107.17
N LYS A 272 36.37 -92.64 -108.04
CA LYS A 272 36.01 -92.87 -109.45
C LYS A 272 37.15 -93.58 -110.20
N GLN A 273 38.38 -93.08 -110.12
CA GLN A 273 39.54 -93.76 -110.73
C GLN A 273 39.76 -95.18 -110.19
N MET A 274 39.49 -95.40 -108.89
CA MET A 274 39.59 -96.72 -108.27
C MET A 274 38.54 -97.68 -108.83
N ASN A 275 37.28 -97.23 -108.96
CA ASN A 275 36.21 -97.99 -109.61
C ASN A 275 36.49 -98.27 -111.10
N GLU A 276 37.01 -97.29 -111.85
CA GLU A 276 37.43 -97.49 -113.25
C GLU A 276 38.49 -98.59 -113.37
N LYS A 277 39.51 -98.58 -112.51
CA LYS A 277 40.54 -99.64 -112.42
C LYS A 277 39.97 -100.99 -111.97
N ILE A 278 38.92 -101.00 -111.13
CA ILE A 278 38.21 -102.22 -110.72
C ILE A 278 37.41 -102.80 -111.90
N GLU A 279 36.68 -101.98 -112.67
CA GLU A 279 35.95 -102.42 -113.86
C GLU A 279 36.88 -102.89 -114.98
N GLU A 280 38.03 -102.23 -115.17
CA GLU A 280 39.08 -102.70 -116.06
C GLU A 280 39.63 -104.08 -115.64
N LYS A 281 39.94 -104.26 -114.35
CA LYS A 281 40.35 -105.58 -113.83
C LYS A 281 39.24 -106.63 -113.94
N LYS A 282 37.96 -106.28 -113.76
CA LYS A 282 36.82 -107.20 -114.01
C LYS A 282 36.77 -107.65 -115.47
N LYS A 283 37.00 -106.75 -116.44
CA LYS A 283 37.09 -107.10 -117.87
C LYS A 283 38.26 -108.04 -118.17
N VAL A 284 39.41 -107.84 -117.52
CA VAL A 284 40.56 -108.75 -117.64
C VAL A 284 40.26 -110.13 -117.04
N ILE A 285 39.66 -110.19 -115.84
CA ILE A 285 39.25 -111.44 -115.20
C ILE A 285 38.21 -112.20 -116.04
N LYS A 286 37.24 -111.49 -116.65
CA LYS A 286 36.28 -112.12 -117.57
C LYS A 286 36.98 -112.76 -118.77
N ASN A 287 37.87 -112.04 -119.45
CA ASN A 287 38.66 -112.58 -120.57
C ASN A 287 39.50 -113.80 -120.18
N LEU A 288 40.11 -113.79 -118.99
CA LEU A 288 40.88 -114.93 -118.49
C LEU A 288 40.00 -116.14 -118.17
N SER A 289 38.80 -115.92 -117.61
CA SER A 289 37.81 -116.97 -117.33
C SER A 289 37.27 -117.61 -118.62
N GLU A 290 37.01 -116.77 -119.64
CA GLU A 290 36.54 -117.20 -120.96
C GLU A 290 37.63 -117.98 -121.72
N ARG A 291 38.91 -117.60 -121.59
CA ARG A 291 40.05 -118.41 -122.06
C ARG A 291 40.22 -119.72 -121.30
N LEU A 292 39.96 -119.73 -119.99
CA LEU A 292 40.07 -120.94 -119.17
C LEU A 292 39.03 -121.99 -119.59
N GLY A 293 37.76 -121.61 -119.68
CA GLY A 293 36.68 -122.54 -120.11
C GLY A 293 36.87 -123.07 -121.52
N ASN A 294 37.44 -122.27 -122.44
CA ASN A 294 37.81 -122.75 -123.77
C ASN A 294 38.93 -123.81 -123.72
N ASN A 295 39.97 -123.60 -122.89
CA ASN A 295 41.03 -124.59 -122.69
C ASN A 295 40.52 -125.88 -122.02
N GLU A 296 39.63 -125.78 -121.03
CA GLU A 296 39.01 -126.93 -120.36
C GLU A 296 38.24 -127.79 -121.36
N LYS A 297 37.51 -127.16 -122.29
CA LYS A 297 36.79 -127.85 -123.36
C LYS A 297 37.73 -128.64 -124.29
N THR A 298 38.79 -128.02 -124.79
CA THR A 298 39.80 -128.72 -125.62
C THR A 298 40.54 -129.83 -124.86
N CYS A 299 40.67 -129.71 -123.54
CA CYS A 299 41.24 -130.76 -122.69
C CYS A 299 40.31 -131.99 -122.60
N GLY A 300 38.98 -131.78 -122.57
CA GLY A 300 38.00 -132.86 -122.66
C GLY A 300 38.05 -133.60 -123.99
N GLU A 301 38.09 -132.87 -125.10
CA GLU A 301 38.16 -133.41 -126.47
C GLU A 301 39.41 -134.33 -126.65
N LEU A 302 40.57 -133.91 -126.14
CA LEU A 302 41.81 -134.74 -126.13
C LEU A 302 41.75 -135.96 -125.19
N HIS A 303 40.88 -135.95 -124.18
CA HIS A 303 40.77 -137.06 -123.23
C HIS A 303 39.99 -138.25 -123.83
N GLU A 304 39.02 -137.98 -124.71
CA GLU A 304 38.24 -139.02 -125.41
C GLU A 304 39.09 -139.76 -126.47
N GLU A 305 39.96 -139.06 -127.20
CA GLU A 305 40.92 -139.70 -128.12
C GLU A 305 41.88 -140.66 -127.38
N LEU A 306 42.42 -140.22 -126.23
CA LEU A 306 43.30 -141.04 -125.39
C LEU A 306 42.60 -142.32 -124.88
N ALA A 307 41.29 -142.25 -124.61
CA ALA A 307 40.49 -143.38 -124.16
C ALA A 307 40.32 -144.45 -125.25
N MET A 308 40.20 -144.05 -126.52
CA MET A 308 40.15 -145.00 -127.64
C MET A 308 41.52 -145.66 -127.90
N ALA A 309 42.62 -144.90 -127.85
CA ALA A 309 43.97 -145.43 -128.04
C ALA A 309 44.34 -146.53 -127.04
N LYS A 310 44.02 -146.33 -125.75
CA LYS A 310 44.28 -147.33 -124.68
C LYS A 310 43.56 -148.67 -124.91
N LYS A 311 42.45 -148.68 -125.66
CA LYS A 311 41.63 -149.89 -125.87
C LYS A 311 42.25 -150.91 -126.82
N HIS A 312 43.18 -150.49 -127.68
CA HIS A 312 43.92 -151.40 -128.58
C HIS A 312 45.15 -152.05 -127.92
N GLN A 313 45.71 -151.45 -126.85
CA GLN A 313 46.97 -151.90 -126.25
C GLN A 313 46.83 -153.14 -125.35
N VAL A 314 45.64 -153.33 -124.74
CA VAL A 314 45.40 -154.37 -123.73
C VAL A 314 45.34 -155.79 -124.34
N PHE A 315 44.75 -155.94 -125.53
CA PHE A 315 44.48 -157.26 -126.14
C PHE A 315 45.73 -158.04 -126.57
N LEU A 316 46.90 -157.38 -126.68
CA LEU A 316 48.15 -158.01 -127.11
C LEU A 316 49.11 -158.38 -125.96
N THR A 317 48.92 -157.82 -124.76
CA THR A 317 49.75 -158.11 -123.58
C THR A 317 49.27 -159.34 -122.81
N GLU A 318 47.96 -159.55 -122.75
CA GLU A 318 47.30 -160.62 -121.99
C GLU A 318 47.70 -162.06 -122.44
N THR A 319 48.06 -162.23 -123.70
CA THR A 319 48.37 -163.55 -124.30
C THR A 319 49.79 -164.06 -124.01
N TYR A 320 50.72 -163.19 -123.60
CA TYR A 320 52.14 -163.56 -123.37
C TYR A 320 52.57 -163.52 -121.90
N GLU A 321 51.90 -162.71 -121.06
CA GLU A 321 52.20 -162.60 -119.62
C GLU A 321 51.89 -163.85 -118.78
N ASN A 322 51.10 -164.80 -119.31
CA ASN A 322 50.62 -165.97 -118.57
C ASN A 322 51.58 -167.18 -118.60
N ASN A 323 52.50 -167.28 -119.57
CA ASN A 323 53.42 -168.43 -119.68
C ASN A 323 54.83 -168.16 -119.10
N MET A 324 55.19 -166.90 -118.82
CA MET A 324 56.52 -166.51 -118.33
C MET A 324 56.57 -166.24 -116.81
N ARG A 325 55.60 -166.74 -116.04
CA ARG A 325 55.50 -166.47 -114.58
C ARG A 325 55.78 -167.68 -113.67
N GLU A 326 56.23 -168.81 -114.23
CA GLU A 326 56.50 -170.06 -113.49
C GLU A 326 57.97 -170.55 -113.57
N LEU A 327 58.83 -169.91 -114.38
CA LEU A 327 60.25 -170.27 -114.55
C LEU A 327 61.23 -169.10 -114.38
N GLU A 328 61.00 -168.26 -113.36
CA GLU A 328 62.02 -167.32 -112.85
C GLU A 328 62.45 -167.66 -111.40
N LEU A 329 62.48 -168.96 -111.09
CA LEU A 329 63.19 -169.51 -109.94
C LEU A 329 64.67 -169.77 -110.31
N LEU A 330 65.45 -168.69 -110.54
CA LEU A 330 66.91 -168.55 -110.29
C LEU A 330 67.54 -167.34 -111.04
N LEU A 331 68.14 -166.40 -110.28
CA LEU A 331 69.29 -165.51 -110.63
C LEU A 331 69.12 -164.52 -111.83
N ASP A 332 69.48 -163.24 -111.82
CA ASP A 332 70.22 -162.31 -110.94
C ASP A 332 70.42 -160.96 -111.71
N SER A 333 70.87 -159.90 -111.02
CA SER A 333 71.83 -158.87 -111.49
C SER A 333 71.38 -157.43 -111.93
N PHE A 334 72.03 -156.43 -111.29
CA PHE A 334 72.27 -155.00 -111.64
C PHE A 334 71.10 -154.00 -111.92
N ALA A 335 71.33 -152.67 -112.07
CA ALA A 335 71.85 -151.68 -111.10
C ALA A 335 71.79 -150.20 -111.57
N MET A 336 71.51 -149.27 -110.64
CA MET A 336 72.03 -147.87 -110.53
C MET A 336 71.68 -146.74 -111.55
N SER A 337 71.90 -145.49 -111.07
CA SER A 337 71.96 -144.17 -111.77
C SER A 337 70.64 -143.36 -111.87
N GLY A 338 70.57 -142.06 -111.54
CA GLY A 338 71.58 -141.16 -110.90
C GLY A 338 71.23 -139.65 -110.97
N GLN A 339 72.07 -138.78 -110.37
CA GLN A 339 72.19 -137.30 -110.60
C GLN A 339 71.09 -136.38 -109.94
N ARG A 340 71.32 -135.20 -109.31
CA ARG A 340 72.49 -134.45 -108.74
C ARG A 340 72.05 -133.15 -107.97
N THR A 341 72.83 -132.70 -106.95
CA THR A 341 73.16 -131.28 -106.49
C THR A 341 72.06 -130.17 -106.35
N ALA A 342 72.16 -129.08 -105.55
CA ALA A 342 72.98 -128.53 -104.42
C ALA A 342 72.35 -127.15 -104.02
N GLY A 343 72.74 -126.32 -103.02
CA GLY A 343 73.74 -126.35 -101.93
C GLY A 343 74.28 -124.93 -101.58
N THR A 344 74.92 -124.74 -100.40
CA THR A 344 75.72 -123.54 -99.95
C THR A 344 74.98 -122.23 -99.58
N PHE A 345 75.43 -121.29 -98.71
CA PHE A 345 76.57 -121.08 -97.75
C PHE A 345 76.15 -119.93 -96.74
N LYS A 346 76.83 -119.39 -95.70
CA LYS A 346 78.17 -119.38 -95.01
C LYS A 346 77.94 -119.08 -93.48
N ASP A 347 78.81 -119.22 -92.45
CA ASP A 347 80.28 -119.41 -92.21
C ASP A 347 81.11 -118.12 -91.87
N LYS A 348 81.75 -118.05 -90.65
CA LYS A 348 82.98 -117.28 -90.18
C LYS A 348 82.86 -116.14 -89.10
N ASP A 349 83.74 -115.94 -88.09
CA ASP A 349 84.74 -116.83 -87.39
C ASP A 349 85.33 -116.32 -86.01
N LYS A 350 86.37 -117.01 -85.47
CA LYS A 350 87.01 -116.96 -84.09
C LYS A 350 88.59 -116.83 -84.15
N PRO A 351 89.50 -116.96 -83.10
CA PRO A 351 89.40 -117.28 -81.64
C PRO A 351 90.28 -116.43 -80.63
N LEU A 352 91.05 -117.08 -79.70
CA LEU A 352 91.72 -116.64 -78.43
C LEU A 352 93.29 -116.54 -78.47
N SER A 353 93.94 -116.11 -77.36
CA SER A 353 95.28 -116.58 -76.90
C SER A 353 95.50 -116.42 -75.36
N LEU A 354 96.52 -117.06 -74.75
CA LEU A 354 96.80 -117.12 -73.29
C LEU A 354 98.29 -117.44 -72.94
N SER A 355 98.86 -116.81 -71.89
CA SER A 355 100.00 -117.32 -71.08
C SER A 355 100.16 -116.54 -69.75
N VAL A 356 100.98 -117.03 -68.81
CA VAL A 356 101.10 -116.53 -67.41
C VAL A 356 102.56 -116.65 -66.90
N LEU A 357 102.89 -115.90 -65.84
CA LEU A 357 103.94 -116.20 -64.83
C LEU A 357 105.39 -115.71 -65.09
N GLU A 358 105.58 -114.39 -65.16
CA GLU A 358 106.89 -113.74 -64.85
C GLU A 358 106.71 -112.32 -64.24
N THR A 359 105.63 -111.61 -64.60
CA THR A 359 105.42 -110.17 -64.29
C THR A 359 105.21 -109.78 -62.82
N LEU A 360 105.09 -110.74 -61.89
CA LEU A 360 104.70 -110.49 -60.49
C LEU A 360 105.79 -109.84 -59.62
N ARG A 361 107.02 -109.72 -60.12
CA ARG A 361 108.18 -109.32 -59.30
C ARG A 361 108.43 -107.80 -59.20
N CYS A 362 107.76 -106.99 -60.03
CA CYS A 362 108.03 -105.54 -60.12
C CYS A 362 107.04 -104.65 -59.34
N THR A 363 105.87 -105.16 -58.95
CA THR A 363 104.76 -104.33 -58.44
C THR A 363 104.89 -103.95 -56.96
N LEU A 364 105.65 -104.73 -56.17
CA LEU A 364 105.64 -104.62 -54.71
C LEU A 364 106.25 -103.30 -54.18
N THR A 365 107.34 -102.84 -54.81
CA THR A 365 108.14 -101.69 -54.35
C THR A 365 107.42 -100.36 -54.47
N ALA A 366 106.39 -100.25 -55.33
CA ALA A 366 105.68 -99.00 -55.58
C ALA A 366 104.67 -98.63 -54.47
N TYR A 367 104.18 -99.59 -53.69
CA TYR A 367 103.16 -99.34 -52.66
C TYR A 367 103.73 -98.70 -51.38
N GLN A 368 105.00 -98.95 -51.06
CA GLN A 368 105.57 -98.63 -49.76
C GLN A 368 105.74 -97.11 -49.55
N ASN A 369 106.13 -96.37 -50.59
CA ASN A 369 106.31 -94.91 -50.53
C ASN A 369 104.98 -94.15 -50.37
N LYS A 370 103.84 -94.74 -50.78
CA LYS A 370 102.54 -94.04 -50.79
C LYS A 370 101.84 -93.99 -49.43
N LEU A 371 102.37 -94.70 -48.44
CA LEU A 371 101.82 -94.73 -47.08
C LEU A 371 102.25 -93.52 -46.25
N GLU A 372 103.48 -93.05 -46.44
CA GLU A 372 104.13 -92.00 -45.65
C GLU A 372 103.45 -90.62 -45.84
N ASP A 373 103.16 -90.25 -47.10
CA ASP A 373 102.53 -88.96 -47.44
C ASP A 373 101.16 -88.77 -46.76
N MET A 374 100.35 -89.84 -46.67
CA MET A 374 99.03 -89.77 -46.04
C MET A 374 99.09 -89.52 -44.53
N SER A 375 100.16 -89.96 -43.87
CA SER A 375 100.38 -89.73 -42.44
C SER A 375 100.54 -88.24 -42.11
N ASN A 376 101.29 -87.52 -42.96
CA ASN A 376 101.61 -86.12 -42.76
C ASN A 376 100.40 -85.18 -42.96
N GLU A 377 99.51 -85.47 -43.91
CA GLU A 377 98.26 -84.70 -44.07
C GLU A 377 97.25 -84.96 -42.94
N LEU A 378 97.18 -86.18 -42.41
CA LEU A 378 96.31 -86.52 -41.27
C LEU A 378 96.65 -85.68 -40.02
N GLY A 379 97.94 -85.42 -39.78
CA GLY A 379 98.39 -84.55 -38.70
C GLY A 379 97.89 -83.10 -38.82
N LYS A 380 97.92 -82.53 -40.04
CA LYS A 380 97.41 -81.18 -40.31
C LYS A 380 95.91 -81.09 -40.11
N MET A 381 95.15 -82.08 -40.62
CA MET A 381 93.70 -82.15 -40.46
C MET A 381 93.30 -82.16 -38.99
N LYS A 382 93.98 -82.96 -38.15
CA LYS A 382 93.71 -83.05 -36.71
C LYS A 382 93.90 -81.70 -36.00
N ALA A 383 95.02 -81.01 -36.27
CA ALA A 383 95.28 -79.69 -35.68
C ALA A 383 94.22 -78.64 -36.08
N LEU A 384 93.68 -78.73 -37.30
CA LEU A 384 92.62 -77.86 -37.78
C LEU A 384 91.27 -78.16 -37.07
N CYS A 385 90.93 -79.43 -36.84
CA CYS A 385 89.79 -79.81 -36.00
C CYS A 385 89.93 -79.35 -34.54
N GLU A 386 91.13 -79.43 -33.96
CA GLU A 386 91.42 -78.95 -32.59
C GLU A 386 91.38 -77.41 -32.45
N LYS A 387 91.50 -76.66 -33.55
CA LYS A 387 91.24 -75.22 -33.61
C LYS A 387 89.74 -74.93 -33.73
N MET A 388 89.07 -75.57 -34.68
CA MET A 388 87.64 -75.39 -34.96
C MET A 388 86.76 -75.73 -33.75
N THR A 389 87.10 -76.75 -32.97
CA THR A 389 86.38 -77.12 -31.73
C THR A 389 86.51 -76.07 -30.62
N LYS A 390 87.66 -75.40 -30.49
CA LYS A 390 87.84 -74.29 -29.54
C LYS A 390 87.06 -73.04 -29.99
N GLU A 391 87.05 -72.75 -31.28
CA GLU A 391 86.25 -71.66 -31.85
C GLU A 391 84.75 -71.90 -31.71
N LEU A 392 84.31 -73.17 -31.83
CA LEU A 392 82.92 -73.58 -31.58
C LEU A 392 82.52 -73.37 -30.11
N GLU A 393 83.34 -73.79 -29.15
CA GLU A 393 83.00 -73.65 -27.72
C GLU A 393 83.00 -72.17 -27.29
N ILE A 394 83.95 -71.35 -27.77
CA ILE A 394 83.95 -69.89 -27.58
C ILE A 394 82.69 -69.25 -28.21
N SER A 395 82.21 -69.76 -29.35
CA SER A 395 80.97 -69.28 -29.98
C SER A 395 79.73 -69.65 -29.14
N LYS A 396 79.72 -70.83 -28.55
CA LYS A 396 78.66 -71.34 -27.66
C LYS A 396 78.63 -70.59 -26.32
N GLU A 397 79.78 -70.32 -25.69
CA GLU A 397 79.87 -69.46 -24.50
C GLU A 397 79.29 -68.07 -24.77
N LYS A 398 79.65 -67.45 -25.90
CA LYS A 398 79.05 -66.17 -26.34
C LYS A 398 77.55 -66.26 -26.60
N MET A 399 77.08 -67.37 -27.17
CA MET A 399 75.64 -67.60 -27.38
C MET A 399 74.88 -67.73 -26.06
N CYS A 400 75.46 -68.40 -25.05
CA CYS A 400 74.90 -68.47 -23.71
C CYS A 400 74.85 -67.10 -23.02
N ALA A 401 75.94 -66.31 -23.10
CA ALA A 401 75.97 -64.94 -22.57
C ALA A 401 74.89 -64.06 -23.23
N LEU A 402 74.85 -64.00 -24.57
CA LEU A 402 73.84 -63.25 -25.32
C LEU A 402 72.40 -63.71 -25.01
N SER A 403 72.18 -65.00 -24.74
CA SER A 403 70.87 -65.53 -24.32
C SER A 403 70.50 -65.13 -22.90
N GLN A 404 71.48 -64.89 -22.01
CA GLN A 404 71.26 -64.37 -20.67
C GLN A 404 70.99 -62.86 -20.71
N ASP A 405 71.81 -62.10 -21.43
CA ASP A 405 71.64 -60.65 -21.65
C ASP A 405 70.26 -60.34 -22.26
N LEU A 406 69.83 -61.14 -23.25
CA LEU A 406 68.52 -61.01 -23.88
C LEU A 406 67.37 -61.35 -22.92
N LYS A 407 67.57 -62.29 -21.99
CA LYS A 407 66.57 -62.64 -20.99
C LYS A 407 66.45 -61.56 -19.92
N GLU A 408 67.57 -61.02 -19.44
CA GLU A 408 67.60 -59.87 -18.53
C GLU A 408 66.94 -58.63 -19.16
N ALA A 409 67.23 -58.35 -20.44
CA ALA A 409 66.57 -57.28 -21.19
C ALA A 409 65.05 -57.48 -21.34
N GLN A 410 64.59 -58.72 -21.53
CA GLN A 410 63.15 -59.04 -21.56
C GLN A 410 62.46 -58.82 -20.20
N ASP A 411 63.10 -59.21 -19.10
CA ASP A 411 62.51 -59.07 -17.77
C ASP A 411 62.50 -57.60 -17.32
N ASN A 412 63.58 -56.84 -17.57
CA ASN A 412 63.62 -55.39 -17.39
C ASN A 412 62.54 -54.67 -18.23
N LEU A 413 62.29 -55.11 -19.47
CA LEU A 413 61.21 -54.58 -20.30
C LEU A 413 59.81 -54.93 -19.73
N ALA A 414 59.65 -56.11 -19.14
CA ALA A 414 58.40 -56.52 -18.51
C ALA A 414 58.09 -55.69 -17.24
N ASP A 415 59.10 -55.39 -16.43
CA ASP A 415 58.95 -54.55 -15.23
C ASP A 415 58.73 -53.07 -15.57
N ALA A 416 59.48 -52.51 -16.54
CA ALA A 416 59.22 -51.16 -17.05
C ALA A 416 57.79 -51.01 -17.62
N ASN A 417 57.25 -52.05 -18.26
CA ASN A 417 55.85 -52.06 -18.71
C ASN A 417 54.84 -52.11 -17.54
N LYS A 418 55.16 -52.75 -16.41
CA LYS A 418 54.31 -52.68 -15.21
C LYS A 418 54.28 -51.25 -14.68
N GLU A 419 55.45 -50.63 -14.48
CA GLU A 419 55.55 -49.24 -14.00
C GLU A 419 54.83 -48.25 -14.93
N LEU A 420 54.92 -48.43 -16.26
CA LEU A 420 54.21 -47.61 -17.23
C LEU A 420 52.68 -47.70 -17.06
N ASN A 421 52.13 -48.90 -16.90
CA ASN A 421 50.70 -49.11 -16.63
C ASN A 421 50.29 -48.53 -15.26
N ASP A 422 51.14 -48.67 -14.26
CA ASP A 422 50.97 -48.09 -12.92
C ASP A 422 51.02 -46.56 -12.92
N LEU A 423 51.70 -45.93 -13.88
CA LEU A 423 51.67 -44.48 -14.12
C LEU A 423 50.45 -44.06 -14.94
N HIS A 424 50.04 -44.86 -15.94
CA HIS A 424 48.84 -44.60 -16.74
C HIS A 424 47.56 -44.59 -15.90
N THR A 425 47.40 -45.54 -14.97
CA THR A 425 46.28 -45.57 -14.00
C THR A 425 46.29 -44.33 -13.10
N LYS A 426 47.43 -44.02 -12.46
CA LYS A 426 47.57 -42.81 -11.63
C LYS A 426 47.32 -41.50 -12.42
N CYS A 427 47.60 -41.46 -13.72
CA CYS A 427 47.26 -40.35 -14.60
C CYS A 427 45.75 -40.29 -14.91
N ALA A 428 45.08 -41.42 -15.11
CA ALA A 428 43.63 -41.48 -15.26
C ALA A 428 42.89 -41.03 -13.99
N ASP A 429 43.33 -41.48 -12.81
CA ASP A 429 42.79 -41.09 -11.51
C ASP A 429 42.95 -39.58 -11.26
N ARG A 430 44.12 -39.01 -11.59
CA ARG A 430 44.33 -37.56 -11.58
C ARG A 430 43.44 -36.84 -12.59
N GLY A 431 43.19 -37.43 -13.75
CA GLY A 431 42.25 -36.90 -14.76
C GLY A 431 40.82 -36.81 -14.24
N THR A 432 40.31 -37.86 -13.58
CA THR A 432 38.97 -37.84 -12.97
C THR A 432 38.88 -36.84 -11.81
N LEU A 433 39.90 -36.78 -10.94
CA LEU A 433 39.98 -35.79 -9.85
C LEU A 433 39.98 -34.34 -10.37
N ILE A 434 40.75 -34.06 -11.43
CA ILE A 434 40.73 -32.74 -12.10
C ILE A 434 39.36 -32.43 -12.70
N GLY A 435 38.65 -33.43 -13.25
CA GLY A 435 37.27 -33.31 -13.70
C GLY A 435 36.32 -32.88 -12.57
N THR A 436 36.37 -33.58 -11.43
CA THR A 436 35.56 -33.27 -10.24
C THR A 436 35.87 -31.87 -9.69
N LEU A 437 37.14 -31.54 -9.47
CA LEU A 437 37.55 -30.22 -8.96
C LEU A 437 37.15 -29.08 -9.90
N LYS A 438 37.18 -29.30 -11.22
CA LYS A 438 36.71 -28.32 -12.21
C LYS A 438 35.20 -28.11 -12.13
N MET A 439 34.43 -29.18 -11.92
CA MET A 439 32.97 -29.10 -11.72
C MET A 439 32.62 -28.40 -10.39
N GLU A 440 33.33 -28.72 -9.30
CA GLU A 440 33.17 -28.06 -8.01
C GLU A 440 33.47 -26.55 -8.09
N LEU A 441 34.58 -26.17 -8.73
CA LEU A 441 34.93 -24.77 -8.94
C LEU A 441 33.88 -24.03 -9.79
N GLN A 442 33.31 -24.68 -10.81
CA GLN A 442 32.20 -24.13 -11.59
C GLN A 442 30.92 -23.96 -10.76
N ASN A 443 30.60 -24.93 -9.89
CA ASN A 443 29.44 -24.87 -8.98
C ASN A 443 29.62 -23.75 -7.95
N VAL A 444 30.79 -23.64 -7.31
CA VAL A 444 31.12 -22.55 -6.37
C VAL A 444 31.03 -21.19 -7.06
N ARG A 445 31.53 -21.06 -8.30
CA ARG A 445 31.41 -19.83 -9.09
C ARG A 445 29.95 -19.45 -9.38
N GLN A 446 29.09 -20.44 -9.65
CA GLN A 446 27.66 -20.20 -9.87
C GLN A 446 26.93 -19.82 -8.57
N CYS A 447 27.26 -20.46 -7.44
CA CYS A 447 26.69 -20.09 -6.13
C CYS A 447 27.15 -18.71 -5.67
N TRP A 448 28.40 -18.33 -5.90
CA TRP A 448 28.91 -16.99 -5.64
C TRP A 448 28.14 -15.92 -6.42
N GLU A 449 27.93 -16.12 -7.73
CA GLU A 449 27.20 -15.14 -8.55
C GLU A 449 25.72 -15.04 -8.12
N LYS A 450 25.09 -16.16 -7.71
CA LYS A 450 23.75 -16.15 -7.09
C LYS A 450 23.69 -15.39 -5.75
N GLU A 451 24.73 -15.51 -4.92
CA GLU A 451 24.80 -14.80 -3.63
C GLU A 451 25.06 -13.31 -3.82
N LYS A 452 25.92 -12.95 -4.78
CA LYS A 452 26.17 -11.57 -5.20
C LYS A 452 24.89 -10.88 -5.68
N VAL A 453 24.03 -11.57 -6.43
CA VAL A 453 22.70 -11.05 -6.80
C VAL A 453 21.83 -10.82 -5.55
N ARG A 454 21.68 -11.83 -4.68
CA ARG A 454 20.94 -11.69 -3.40
C ARG A 454 21.44 -10.53 -2.53
N ALA A 455 22.76 -10.35 -2.46
CA ALA A 455 23.36 -9.23 -1.73
C ALA A 455 22.88 -7.89 -2.32
N THR A 456 22.94 -7.72 -3.65
CA THR A 456 22.42 -6.50 -4.30
C THR A 456 20.91 -6.32 -4.17
N GLU A 457 20.13 -7.40 -4.13
CA GLU A 457 18.68 -7.34 -3.86
C GLU A 457 18.43 -6.85 -2.42
N SER A 458 19.12 -7.40 -1.43
CA SER A 458 18.99 -7.00 -0.02
C SER A 458 19.45 -5.56 0.23
N GLU A 459 20.53 -5.12 -0.41
CA GLU A 459 21.03 -3.74 -0.41
C GLU A 459 19.95 -2.77 -0.95
N ASN A 460 19.27 -3.13 -2.05
CA ASN A 460 18.18 -2.34 -2.61
C ASN A 460 16.96 -2.26 -1.67
N GLU A 461 16.59 -3.34 -0.97
CA GLU A 461 15.51 -3.30 0.03
C GLU A 461 15.89 -2.47 1.27
N ILE A 462 17.13 -2.58 1.76
CA ILE A 462 17.64 -1.73 2.85
C ILE A 462 17.59 -0.25 2.45
N GLN A 463 17.96 0.10 1.22
CA GLN A 463 17.86 1.46 0.72
C GLN A 463 16.40 1.95 0.57
N LYS A 464 15.46 1.10 0.13
CA LYS A 464 14.02 1.41 0.11
C LYS A 464 13.48 1.69 1.51
N LEU A 465 13.78 0.81 2.47
CA LEU A 465 13.38 0.97 3.88
C LEU A 465 13.98 2.24 4.50
N THR A 466 15.24 2.54 4.21
CA THR A 466 15.92 3.77 4.69
C THR A 466 15.22 5.03 4.15
N ARG A 467 14.90 5.07 2.84
CA ARG A 467 14.17 6.20 2.24
C ARG A 467 12.75 6.33 2.81
N ALA A 468 12.05 5.22 3.04
CA ALA A 468 10.72 5.22 3.65
C ALA A 468 10.75 5.76 5.10
N TYR A 469 11.74 5.35 5.91
CA TYR A 469 11.93 5.85 7.27
C TYR A 469 12.32 7.34 7.31
N GLN A 470 13.16 7.80 6.39
CA GLN A 470 13.49 9.22 6.24
C GLN A 470 12.24 10.05 5.89
N LYS A 471 11.41 9.58 4.96
CA LYS A 471 10.15 10.25 4.59
C LYS A 471 9.16 10.29 5.76
N ASP A 472 8.97 9.18 6.47
CA ASP A 472 8.11 9.11 7.67
C ASP A 472 8.56 10.11 8.75
N MET A 473 9.88 10.24 8.96
CA MET A 473 10.45 11.23 9.88
C MET A 473 10.20 12.67 9.42
N GLU A 474 10.34 12.95 8.12
CA GLU A 474 10.14 14.28 7.53
C GLU A 474 8.65 14.68 7.50
N GLU A 475 7.73 13.76 7.18
CA GLU A 475 6.28 13.98 7.26
C GLU A 475 5.84 14.29 8.69
N LYS A 476 6.32 13.52 9.67
CA LYS A 476 6.04 13.75 11.09
C LYS A 476 6.64 15.06 11.60
N LEU A 477 7.89 15.39 11.24
CA LEU A 477 8.53 16.65 11.62
C LEU A 477 7.79 17.85 11.01
N THR A 478 7.34 17.73 9.76
CA THR A 478 6.52 18.74 9.09
C THR A 478 5.19 18.92 9.82
N PHE A 479 4.51 17.84 10.19
CA PHE A 479 3.28 17.91 10.99
C PHE A 479 3.49 18.62 12.33
N LEU A 480 4.55 18.28 13.09
CA LEU A 480 4.84 18.96 14.36
C LEU A 480 5.19 20.44 14.16
N HIS A 481 5.92 20.79 13.10
CA HIS A 481 6.21 22.19 12.78
C HIS A 481 4.93 22.95 12.38
N SER A 482 4.05 22.36 11.55
CA SER A 482 2.75 22.96 11.21
C SER A 482 1.85 23.14 12.45
N LEU A 483 1.85 22.19 13.39
CA LEU A 483 1.12 22.30 14.65
C LEU A 483 1.69 23.40 15.56
N TYR A 484 3.02 23.47 15.69
CA TYR A 484 3.70 24.57 16.38
C TYR A 484 3.35 25.93 15.77
N GLN A 485 3.43 26.09 14.44
CA GLN A 485 3.10 27.34 13.76
C GLN A 485 1.62 27.74 13.96
N HIS A 486 0.68 26.79 14.01
CA HIS A 486 -0.72 27.09 14.37
C HIS A 486 -0.87 27.57 15.83
N LEU A 487 -0.13 27.00 16.77
CA LEU A 487 -0.14 27.43 18.18
C LEU A 487 0.54 28.80 18.38
N VAL A 488 1.59 29.11 17.60
CA VAL A 488 2.18 30.46 17.50
C VAL A 488 1.13 31.43 16.96
N ALA A 489 0.53 31.15 15.80
CA ALA A 489 -0.39 32.04 15.10
C ALA A 489 -1.70 32.28 15.86
N GLY A 490 -2.19 31.27 16.59
CA GLY A 490 -3.34 31.41 17.50
C GLY A 490 -3.01 32.09 18.83
N CYS A 491 -1.76 32.52 19.06
CA CYS A 491 -1.26 33.06 20.32
C CYS A 491 -1.53 32.16 21.54
N VAL A 492 -1.49 30.83 21.33
CA VAL A 492 -1.84 29.81 22.34
C VAL A 492 -0.61 29.36 23.15
N LEU A 493 0.60 29.69 22.68
CA LEU A 493 1.84 29.38 23.40
C LEU A 493 1.97 30.21 24.69
N ILE A 494 2.15 29.50 25.81
CA ILE A 494 2.31 30.10 27.15
C ILE A 494 3.74 30.58 27.38
N LYS A 495 4.71 30.09 26.60
CA LYS A 495 6.05 30.66 26.42
C LYS A 495 6.44 30.63 24.95
N GLN A 496 7.02 31.72 24.44
CA GLN A 496 7.74 31.67 23.16
C GLN A 496 9.12 31.03 23.39
N PRO A 497 9.57 30.09 22.53
CA PRO A 497 10.94 29.60 22.55
C PRO A 497 11.92 30.71 22.19
N GLU A 498 12.97 30.91 23.00
CA GLU A 498 14.01 31.94 22.78
C GLU A 498 15.06 31.51 21.71
N GLY A 499 14.79 30.42 20.99
CA GLY A 499 15.67 29.83 19.98
C GLY A 499 15.42 30.33 18.55
N ILE A 500 16.43 30.20 17.70
CA ILE A 500 16.37 30.61 16.28
C ILE A 500 15.39 29.70 15.52
N LEU A 501 14.29 30.29 15.05
CA LEU A 501 13.11 29.65 14.46
C LEU A 501 13.33 28.69 13.27
N ASP A 502 14.51 28.69 12.65
CA ASP A 502 14.74 28.15 11.30
C ASP A 502 14.95 26.62 11.26
N ARG A 503 15.44 26.00 12.35
CA ARG A 503 15.62 24.53 12.45
C ARG A 503 15.44 24.01 13.87
N PHE A 504 14.24 23.50 14.17
CA PHE A 504 14.00 22.65 15.33
C PHE A 504 14.20 21.17 14.96
N SER A 505 14.83 20.40 15.85
CA SER A 505 14.81 18.93 15.78
C SER A 505 13.47 18.37 16.23
N TRP A 506 13.23 17.09 15.90
CA TRP A 506 12.09 16.31 16.38
C TRP A 506 11.92 16.40 17.91
N SER A 507 13.02 16.19 18.65
CA SER A 507 13.06 16.25 20.12
C SER A 507 12.67 17.61 20.68
N GLU A 508 13.10 18.70 20.06
CA GLU A 508 12.83 20.07 20.54
C GLU A 508 11.38 20.46 20.27
N LEU A 509 10.85 20.15 19.08
CA LEU A 509 9.44 20.36 18.76
C LEU A 509 8.52 19.53 19.67
N CYS A 510 8.84 18.25 19.91
CA CYS A 510 8.08 17.43 20.86
C CYS A 510 8.08 18.00 22.28
N ALA A 511 9.23 18.46 22.79
CA ALA A 511 9.32 19.05 24.12
C ALA A 511 8.52 20.37 24.23
N ILE A 512 8.67 21.27 23.25
CA ILE A 512 7.95 22.56 23.22
C ILE A 512 6.44 22.34 23.16
N LEU A 513 5.96 21.40 22.33
CA LEU A 513 4.53 21.10 22.27
C LEU A 513 4.01 20.45 23.55
N GLN A 514 4.76 19.52 24.15
CA GLN A 514 4.38 18.87 25.40
C GLN A 514 4.24 19.89 26.55
N GLU A 515 5.24 20.76 26.75
CA GLU A 515 5.20 21.80 27.80
C GLU A 515 4.00 22.75 27.64
N ASN A 516 3.65 23.12 26.41
CA ASN A 516 2.51 23.99 26.15
C ASN A 516 1.17 23.26 26.34
N VAL A 517 1.05 21.99 25.95
CA VAL A 517 -0.14 21.17 26.22
C VAL A 517 -0.37 20.99 27.72
N ASP A 518 0.66 20.65 28.49
CA ASP A 518 0.56 20.45 29.93
C ASP A 518 0.17 21.76 30.66
N ALA A 519 0.73 22.90 30.23
CA ALA A 519 0.37 24.20 30.77
C ALA A 519 -1.07 24.63 30.43
N LEU A 520 -1.55 24.37 29.20
CA LEU A 520 -2.93 24.63 28.79
C LEU A 520 -3.94 23.77 29.56
N ILE A 521 -3.61 22.48 29.81
CA ILE A 521 -4.42 21.59 30.65
C ILE A 521 -4.51 22.15 32.08
N LEU A 522 -3.41 22.65 32.64
CA LEU A 522 -3.35 23.19 34.00
C LEU A 522 -4.21 24.46 34.15
N ASP A 523 -4.16 25.38 33.19
CA ASP A 523 -5.00 26.59 33.23
C ASP A 523 -6.47 26.33 32.87
N LEU A 524 -6.78 25.32 32.04
CA LEU A 524 -8.16 24.85 31.82
C LEU A 524 -8.77 24.30 33.13
N ASN A 525 -8.02 23.49 33.88
CA ASN A 525 -8.46 23.00 35.19
C ASN A 525 -8.70 24.15 36.17
N ARG A 526 -7.78 25.12 36.24
CA ARG A 526 -7.92 26.35 37.04
C ARG A 526 -9.13 27.21 36.63
N ALA A 527 -9.51 27.20 35.34
CA ALA A 527 -10.70 27.88 34.86
C ALA A 527 -11.99 27.16 35.31
N ASN A 528 -12.02 25.82 35.22
CA ASN A 528 -13.14 25.00 35.71
C ASN A 528 -13.38 25.17 37.22
N GLU A 529 -12.31 25.18 38.04
CA GLU A 529 -12.41 25.48 39.49
C GLU A 529 -13.11 26.82 39.77
N LYS A 530 -12.76 27.87 39.02
CA LYS A 530 -13.39 29.20 39.14
C LYS A 530 -14.85 29.17 38.70
N ILE A 531 -15.18 28.42 37.65
CA ILE A 531 -16.57 28.27 37.17
C ILE A 531 -17.40 27.59 38.26
N SER A 532 -16.98 26.44 38.79
CA SER A 532 -17.74 25.74 39.85
C SER A 532 -17.89 26.56 41.13
N HIS A 533 -16.90 27.39 41.48
CA HIS A 533 -17.02 28.35 42.59
C HIS A 533 -18.06 29.45 42.32
N LEU A 534 -18.11 29.99 41.09
CA LEU A 534 -19.10 30.98 40.69
C LEU A 534 -20.51 30.38 40.58
N GLU A 535 -20.65 29.15 40.07
CA GLU A 535 -21.91 28.40 40.04
C GLU A 535 -22.47 28.20 41.45
N TYR A 536 -21.62 27.81 42.41
CA TYR A 536 -21.98 27.70 43.82
C TYR A 536 -22.46 29.04 44.41
N ILE A 537 -21.75 30.15 44.16
CA ILE A 537 -22.17 31.49 44.60
C ILE A 537 -23.49 31.91 43.96
N CYS A 538 -23.68 31.66 42.66
CA CYS A 538 -24.91 31.98 41.94
C CYS A 538 -26.10 31.16 42.45
N LYS A 539 -25.89 29.88 42.78
CA LYS A 539 -26.92 29.03 43.38
C LYS A 539 -27.32 29.52 44.77
N ASN A 540 -26.37 29.76 45.67
CA ASN A 540 -26.65 30.30 47.01
C ASN A 540 -27.39 31.65 46.94
N LYS A 541 -27.01 32.54 46.00
CA LYS A 541 -27.73 33.80 45.75
C LYS A 541 -29.15 33.57 45.21
N SER A 542 -29.35 32.60 44.31
CA SER A 542 -30.68 32.25 43.80
C SER A 542 -31.57 31.69 44.91
N ASP A 543 -31.03 30.86 45.80
CA ASP A 543 -31.80 30.21 46.86
C ASP A 543 -32.18 31.21 47.96
N THR A 544 -31.25 32.05 48.42
CA THR A 544 -31.55 33.18 49.35
C THR A 544 -32.53 34.20 48.76
N MET A 545 -32.52 34.43 47.44
CA MET A 545 -33.50 35.29 46.77
C MET A 545 -34.92 34.68 46.79
N LYS A 546 -35.05 33.34 46.65
CA LYS A 546 -36.34 32.64 46.78
C LYS A 546 -36.88 32.71 48.21
N GLU A 547 -36.01 32.51 49.21
CA GLU A 547 -36.37 32.63 50.63
C GLU A 547 -36.88 34.04 50.95
N LEU A 548 -36.20 35.08 50.46
CA LEU A 548 -36.63 36.47 50.62
C LEU A 548 -37.96 36.76 49.91
N GLN A 549 -38.14 36.25 48.68
CA GLN A 549 -39.38 36.41 47.92
C GLN A 549 -40.56 35.72 48.63
N GLN A 550 -40.39 34.48 49.09
CA GLN A 550 -41.41 33.76 49.85
C GLN A 550 -41.78 34.52 51.14
N SER A 551 -40.78 34.97 51.91
CA SER A 551 -41.03 35.75 53.13
C SER A 551 -41.74 37.09 52.86
N GLN A 552 -41.57 37.69 51.67
CA GLN A 552 -42.29 38.89 51.26
C GLN A 552 -43.73 38.58 50.86
N GLU A 553 -43.97 37.48 50.14
CA GLU A 553 -45.30 37.05 49.70
C GLU A 553 -46.18 36.56 50.87
N ASP A 554 -45.58 35.86 51.84
CA ASP A 554 -46.21 35.51 53.12
C ASP A 554 -46.63 36.76 53.91
N ALA A 555 -45.75 37.76 53.97
CA ALA A 555 -46.01 39.02 54.68
C ALA A 555 -47.13 39.84 54.00
N PHE A 556 -47.17 39.91 52.67
CA PHE A 556 -48.26 40.54 51.94
C PHE A 556 -49.58 39.78 52.10
N SER A 557 -49.55 38.44 52.07
CA SER A 557 -50.74 37.61 52.31
C SER A 557 -51.36 37.91 53.68
N LYS A 558 -50.52 37.92 54.73
CA LYS A 558 -50.92 38.26 56.11
C LYS A 558 -51.45 39.70 56.24
N MET A 559 -50.84 40.66 55.54
CA MET A 559 -51.34 42.05 55.49
C MET A 559 -52.70 42.15 54.79
N ALA A 560 -52.92 41.40 53.71
CA ALA A 560 -54.20 41.35 53.00
C ALA A 560 -55.31 40.73 53.84
N GLU A 561 -55.02 39.69 54.64
CA GLU A 561 -55.95 39.14 55.64
C GLU A 561 -56.30 40.16 56.73
N GLN A 562 -55.29 40.86 57.27
CA GLN A 562 -55.52 41.94 58.24
C GLN A 562 -56.41 43.05 57.65
N MET A 563 -56.13 43.51 56.43
CA MET A 563 -56.94 44.52 55.74
C MET A 563 -58.39 44.05 55.53
N LYS A 564 -58.62 42.82 55.07
CA LYS A 564 -59.97 42.23 54.95
C LYS A 564 -60.69 42.16 56.31
N SER A 565 -59.98 41.82 57.38
CA SER A 565 -60.56 41.78 58.73
C SER A 565 -61.01 43.16 59.21
N GLN A 566 -60.19 44.19 58.96
CA GLN A 566 -60.45 45.59 59.29
C GLN A 566 -61.61 46.16 58.46
N GLU A 567 -61.63 45.88 57.15
CA GLU A 567 -62.75 46.24 56.28
C GLU A 567 -64.06 45.60 56.77
N SER A 568 -64.03 44.32 57.15
CA SER A 568 -65.22 43.64 57.70
C SER A 568 -65.72 44.28 59.00
N CYS A 569 -64.82 44.85 59.81
CA CYS A 569 -65.16 45.57 61.04
C CYS A 569 -65.81 46.93 60.70
N TRP A 570 -65.24 47.68 59.77
CA TRP A 570 -65.80 48.94 59.29
C TRP A 570 -67.15 48.74 58.59
N GLN A 571 -67.34 47.68 57.79
CA GLN A 571 -68.63 47.36 57.19
C GLN A 571 -69.70 47.03 58.25
N LYS A 572 -69.36 46.31 59.33
CA LYS A 572 -70.27 46.05 60.46
C LYS A 572 -70.65 47.35 61.18
N GLN A 573 -69.68 48.21 61.48
CA GLN A 573 -69.92 49.50 62.14
C GLN A 573 -70.75 50.44 61.26
N LYS A 574 -70.47 50.48 59.95
CA LYS A 574 -71.27 51.23 58.96
C LYS A 574 -72.73 50.75 58.97
N LYS A 575 -72.98 49.45 58.81
CA LYS A 575 -74.34 48.88 58.82
C LYS A 575 -75.09 49.17 60.12
N TYR A 576 -74.41 49.11 61.27
CA TYR A 576 -74.99 49.50 62.55
C TYR A 576 -75.41 50.98 62.57
N LEU A 577 -74.54 51.89 62.13
CA LEU A 577 -74.86 53.32 62.07
C LEU A 577 -75.98 53.62 61.06
N GLU A 578 -75.95 53.01 59.88
CA GLU A 578 -77.03 53.11 58.88
C GLU A 578 -78.37 52.67 59.48
N GLN A 579 -78.41 51.54 60.20
CA GLN A 579 -79.61 51.05 60.87
C GLN A 579 -80.10 51.98 61.98
N GLN A 580 -79.20 52.57 62.78
CA GLN A 580 -79.54 53.59 63.79
C GLN A 580 -80.14 54.84 63.14
N TYR A 581 -79.53 55.36 62.07
CA TYR A 581 -80.06 56.51 61.33
C TYR A 581 -81.39 56.22 60.64
N SER A 582 -81.58 55.03 60.06
CA SER A 582 -82.89 54.60 59.51
C SER A 582 -83.96 54.51 60.60
N GLY A 583 -83.63 54.04 61.79
CA GLY A 583 -84.54 54.04 62.95
C GLY A 583 -84.96 55.46 63.35
N LEU A 584 -83.98 56.36 63.53
CA LEU A 584 -84.24 57.75 63.89
C LEU A 584 -85.02 58.52 62.81
N LEU A 585 -84.71 58.29 61.53
CA LEU A 585 -85.49 58.82 60.40
C LEU A 585 -86.92 58.29 60.39
N GLY A 586 -87.12 57.00 60.70
CA GLY A 586 -88.43 56.39 60.87
C GLY A 586 -89.24 57.04 62.00
N GLU A 587 -88.62 57.25 63.16
CA GLU A 587 -89.23 57.99 64.28
C GLU A 587 -89.59 59.43 63.91
N VAL A 588 -88.67 60.17 63.29
CA VAL A 588 -88.91 61.55 62.86
C VAL A 588 -90.03 61.60 61.82
N HIS A 589 -90.07 60.67 60.88
CA HIS A 589 -91.14 60.58 59.88
C HIS A 589 -92.48 60.21 60.50
N ALA A 590 -92.54 59.26 61.43
CA ALA A 590 -93.75 58.90 62.16
C ALA A 590 -94.29 60.07 63.01
N ARG A 591 -93.40 60.77 63.73
CA ARG A 591 -93.76 62.00 64.45
C ARG A 591 -94.26 63.08 63.48
N ALA A 592 -93.58 63.30 62.37
CA ALA A 592 -93.99 64.27 61.34
C ALA A 592 -95.34 63.92 60.69
N GLN A 593 -95.64 62.63 60.47
CA GLN A 593 -96.96 62.18 60.05
C GLN A 593 -98.02 62.49 61.11
N VAL A 594 -97.76 62.23 62.40
CA VAL A 594 -98.69 62.61 63.49
C VAL A 594 -98.92 64.12 63.54
N TRP A 595 -97.88 64.95 63.46
CA TRP A 595 -98.01 66.41 63.37
C TRP A 595 -98.78 66.84 62.11
N CYS A 596 -98.57 66.19 60.96
CA CYS A 596 -99.28 66.50 59.71
C CYS A 596 -100.77 66.09 59.78
N CYS A 597 -101.09 64.93 60.38
CA CYS A 597 -102.46 64.52 60.65
C CYS A 597 -103.14 65.45 61.68
N GLN A 598 -102.43 65.90 62.70
CA GLN A 598 -102.92 66.91 63.65
C GLN A 598 -103.16 68.25 62.97
N LEU A 599 -102.21 68.75 62.17
CA LEU A 599 -102.36 69.99 61.40
C LEU A 599 -103.49 69.91 60.38
N ASN A 600 -103.66 68.78 59.68
CA ASN A 600 -104.82 68.56 58.81
C ASN A 600 -106.13 68.53 59.60
N ASN A 601 -106.19 67.87 60.77
CA ASN A 601 -107.37 67.91 61.63
C ASN A 601 -107.67 69.32 62.16
N TYR A 602 -106.65 70.09 62.57
CA TYR A 602 -106.80 71.50 62.94
C TYR A 602 -107.24 72.37 61.76
N PHE A 603 -106.72 72.13 60.56
CA PHE A 603 -107.12 72.83 59.34
C PHE A 603 -108.57 72.50 58.96
N PHE A 604 -108.99 71.23 58.99
CA PHE A 604 -110.38 70.82 58.78
C PHE A 604 -111.31 71.34 59.88
N PHE A 605 -110.85 71.45 61.14
CA PHE A 605 -111.62 72.02 62.24
C PHE A 605 -111.78 73.54 62.11
N LEU A 606 -110.72 74.25 61.75
CA LEU A 606 -110.74 75.68 61.42
C LEU A 606 -111.59 75.97 60.18
N LEU A 607 -111.52 75.12 59.14
CA LEU A 607 -112.36 75.20 57.95
C LEU A 607 -113.84 74.96 58.29
N LYS A 608 -114.14 73.98 59.15
CA LYS A 608 -115.50 73.77 59.71
C LYS A 608 -115.97 75.00 60.47
N LEU A 609 -115.14 75.59 61.33
CA LEU A 609 -115.43 76.83 62.06
C LEU A 609 -115.62 78.04 61.14
N LEU A 610 -114.91 78.11 60.00
CA LEU A 610 -115.11 79.14 59.00
C LEU A 610 -116.47 78.97 58.31
N ILE A 611 -116.81 77.73 57.92
CA ILE A 611 -118.09 77.40 57.27
C ILE A 611 -119.26 77.67 58.23
N LEU A 612 -119.16 77.26 59.51
CA LEU A 612 -120.10 77.57 60.61
C LEU A 612 -120.11 79.05 61.04
N ARG A 613 -119.43 79.93 60.31
CA ARG A 613 -119.42 81.38 60.49
C ARG A 613 -119.74 82.15 59.18
N ILE A 614 -120.02 81.41 58.11
CA ILE A 614 -120.44 81.88 56.79
C ILE A 614 -121.88 81.41 56.48
N ILE A 615 -122.32 80.33 57.15
CA ILE A 615 -123.72 79.88 57.32
C ILE A 615 -124.23 80.39 58.67
#